data_AF-A0A1F1X5G3-F1
#
_entry.id   AF-A0A1F1X5G3-F1
#
_cell.length_a   1.000
_cell.length_b   1.000
_cell.length_c   1.000
_cell.angle_alpha   90.00
_cell.angle_beta   90.00
_cell.angle_gamma   90.00
#
_symmetry.space_group_name_H-M   'P 1'
#
loop_
_entity.id
_entity.type
_entity.pdbx_description
1 polymer ?
#
loop_
_entity_poly.entity_id
_entity_poly.type
_entity_poly.pdbx_seq_one_letter_code
_entity_poly.pdbx_strand_id
1 'polypeptide(L)'
;MDPSGINYVSRLRLVLGDRSQSELAQAAGIAQSTVSRWGKGEWVPSIDALRSLAQHYGVPLLGLMVAVGLLSFEEAGSPPSPVLPEDFTDEQLIAELRRRLGAL
;
A
#
# COMPACT_ATOMS: atom_id res chain seq x y z
N MET A 1 18.60 -5.67 -0.40
CA MET A 1 17.76 -6.74 -0.98
C MET A 1 16.85 -7.21 0.14
N ASP A 2 15.54 -7.13 -0.03
CA ASP A 2 14.59 -7.62 0.97
C ASP A 2 14.62 -9.16 1.03
N PRO A 3 14.60 -9.77 2.22
CA PRO A 3 14.78 -11.21 2.39
C PRO A 3 13.64 -12.09 1.83
N SER A 4 12.49 -11.52 1.43
CA SER A 4 11.35 -12.29 0.89
C SER A 4 11.50 -12.73 -0.57
N GLY A 5 12.48 -12.19 -1.31
CA GLY A 5 12.65 -12.49 -2.75
C GLY A 5 11.61 -11.88 -3.69
N ILE A 6 10.64 -11.12 -3.18
CA ILE A 6 9.60 -10.44 -3.95
C ILE A 6 10.08 -9.04 -4.37
N ASN A 7 10.01 -8.72 -5.67
CA ASN A 7 10.44 -7.42 -6.21
C ASN A 7 9.45 -6.27 -5.92
N TYR A 8 9.86 -5.02 -6.20
CA TYR A 8 9.04 -3.83 -5.92
C TYR A 8 7.71 -3.80 -6.68
N VAL A 9 7.66 -4.27 -7.93
CA VAL A 9 6.41 -4.30 -8.71
C VAL A 9 5.39 -5.24 -8.06
N SER A 10 5.83 -6.42 -7.64
CA SER A 10 4.98 -7.37 -6.92
C SER A 10 4.49 -6.79 -5.59
N ARG A 11 5.35 -6.06 -4.85
CA ARG A 11 4.96 -5.40 -3.58
C ARG A 11 3.93 -4.29 -3.80
N LEU A 12 4.10 -3.48 -4.85
CA LEU A 12 3.10 -2.48 -5.22
C LEU A 12 1.75 -3.11 -5.56
N ARG A 13 1.74 -4.27 -6.24
CA ARG A 13 0.49 -4.98 -6.59
C ARG A 13 -0.26 -5.52 -5.37
N LEU A 14 0.44 -5.83 -4.27
CA LEU A 14 -0.22 -6.23 -3.02
C LEU A 14 -1.09 -5.10 -2.44
N VAL A 15 -0.71 -3.83 -2.66
CA VAL A 15 -1.45 -2.67 -2.17
C VAL A 15 -2.41 -2.10 -3.20
N LEU A 16 -2.00 -2.07 -4.47
CA LEU A 16 -2.72 -1.41 -5.57
C LEU A 16 -3.63 -2.36 -6.37
N GLY A 17 -3.56 -3.66 -6.10
CA GLY A 17 -4.18 -4.72 -6.91
C GLY A 17 -3.33 -5.13 -8.11
N ASP A 18 -3.83 -6.09 -8.90
CA ASP A 18 -3.12 -6.54 -10.10
C ASP A 18 -3.10 -5.42 -11.16
N ARG A 19 -1.89 -4.89 -11.40
CA ARG A 19 -1.63 -3.79 -12.33
C ARG A 19 -0.44 -4.15 -13.21
N SER A 20 -0.57 -3.92 -14.50
CA SER A 20 0.52 -4.02 -15.45
C SER A 20 1.60 -2.98 -15.16
N GLN A 21 2.83 -3.23 -15.61
CA GLN A 21 3.91 -2.25 -15.50
C GLN A 21 3.61 -0.96 -16.29
N SER A 22 2.80 -1.05 -17.34
CA SER A 22 2.39 0.11 -18.14
C SER A 22 1.41 1.01 -17.38
N GLU A 23 0.42 0.43 -16.70
CA GLU A 23 -0.52 1.18 -15.84
C GLU A 23 0.21 1.86 -14.67
N LEU A 24 1.17 1.17 -14.04
CA LEU A 24 1.99 1.75 -13.00
C LEU A 24 2.85 2.92 -13.54
N ALA A 25 3.42 2.77 -14.73
CA ALA A 25 4.23 3.82 -15.35
C ALA A 25 3.41 5.06 -15.69
N GLN A 26 2.23 4.86 -16.29
CA GLN A 26 1.29 5.93 -16.63
C GLN A 26 0.82 6.68 -15.38
N ALA A 27 0.39 5.96 -14.35
CA ALA A 27 -0.08 6.55 -13.10
C ALA A 27 1.04 7.29 -12.35
N ALA A 28 2.28 6.81 -12.43
CA ALA A 28 3.43 7.47 -11.83
C ALA A 28 4.00 8.64 -12.67
N GLY A 29 3.58 8.77 -13.94
CA GLY A 29 4.13 9.78 -14.86
C GLY A 29 5.58 9.52 -15.28
N ILE A 30 5.99 8.25 -15.38
CA ILE A 30 7.37 7.85 -15.69
C ILE A 30 7.42 6.87 -16.86
N ALA A 31 8.63 6.63 -17.39
CA ALA A 31 8.83 5.61 -18.42
C ALA A 31 8.60 4.19 -17.88
N GLN A 32 7.99 3.31 -18.69
CA GLN A 32 7.79 1.90 -18.35
C GLN A 32 9.10 1.16 -18.07
N SER A 33 10.20 1.56 -18.73
CA SER A 33 11.53 1.00 -18.47
C SER A 33 11.98 1.22 -17.03
N THR A 34 11.60 2.33 -16.40
CA THR A 34 11.87 2.58 -14.98
C THR A 34 11.15 1.56 -14.09
N VAL A 35 9.87 1.27 -14.37
CA VAL A 35 9.09 0.25 -13.64
C VAL A 35 9.67 -1.15 -13.86
N SER A 36 10.17 -1.44 -15.07
CA SER A 36 10.86 -2.70 -15.36
C SER A 36 12.10 -2.89 -14.47
N ARG A 37 12.91 -1.83 -14.28
CA ARG A 37 14.07 -1.84 -13.38
C ARG A 37 13.69 -2.04 -11.92
N TRP A 38 12.52 -1.55 -11.49
CA TRP A 38 11.97 -1.84 -10.16
C TRP A 38 11.66 -3.34 -10.00
N GLY A 39 11.08 -3.97 -11.04
CA GLY A 39 10.80 -5.41 -11.06
C GLY A 39 12.06 -6.28 -11.00
N LYS A 40 13.19 -5.76 -11.47
CA LYS A 40 14.51 -6.42 -11.38
C LYS A 40 15.25 -6.10 -10.09
N GLY A 41 14.73 -5.19 -9.27
CA GLY A 41 15.41 -4.71 -8.06
C GLY A 41 16.65 -3.85 -8.34
N GLU A 42 16.87 -3.44 -9.59
CA GLU A 42 18.01 -2.58 -9.95
C GLU A 42 17.83 -1.20 -9.34
N TRP A 43 16.60 -0.65 -9.42
CA TRP A 43 16.27 0.69 -8.99
C TRP A 43 15.16 0.67 -7.95
N VAL A 44 15.30 1.51 -6.93
CA VAL A 44 14.28 1.72 -5.89
C VAL A 44 13.28 2.79 -6.38
N PRO A 45 11.95 2.60 -6.21
CA PRO A 45 10.98 3.65 -6.52
C PRO A 45 11.26 4.93 -5.73
N SER A 46 11.19 6.09 -6.38
CA SER A 46 11.30 7.38 -5.69
C SER A 46 10.03 7.73 -4.94
N ILE A 47 10.14 8.55 -3.88
CA ILE A 47 8.98 9.02 -3.12
C ILE A 47 8.00 9.79 -4.03
N ASP A 48 8.49 10.56 -5.01
CA ASP A 48 7.63 11.28 -5.94
C ASP A 48 6.81 10.33 -6.83
N ALA A 49 7.42 9.26 -7.33
CA ALA A 49 6.71 8.25 -8.11
C ALA A 49 5.66 7.53 -7.24
N LEU A 50 6.00 7.21 -5.99
CA LEU A 50 5.05 6.62 -5.04
C LEU A 50 3.93 7.59 -4.68
N ARG A 51 4.20 8.90 -4.58
CA ARG A 51 3.18 9.93 -4.33
C ARG A 51 2.20 10.01 -5.49
N SER A 52 2.68 10.01 -6.74
CA SER A 52 1.82 9.98 -7.92
C SER A 52 0.93 8.73 -7.94
N LEU A 53 1.49 7.55 -7.65
CA LEU A 53 0.71 6.31 -7.53
C LEU A 53 -0.35 6.40 -6.43
N ALA A 54 0.03 6.86 -5.24
CA ALA A 54 -0.86 7.02 -4.10
C ALA A 54 -2.06 7.92 -4.43
N GLN A 55 -1.80 9.06 -5.05
CA GLN A 55 -2.83 10.01 -5.47
C GLN A 55 -3.74 9.41 -6.56
N HIS A 56 -3.16 8.76 -7.56
CA HIS A 56 -3.92 8.19 -8.67
C HIS A 56 -4.86 7.07 -8.21
N TYR A 57 -4.39 6.19 -7.32
CA TYR A 57 -5.16 5.02 -6.86
C TYR A 57 -5.93 5.27 -5.55
N GLY A 58 -5.84 6.46 -4.96
CA GLY A 58 -6.55 6.80 -3.73
C GLY A 58 -6.09 6.01 -2.50
N VAL A 59 -4.80 5.66 -2.42
CA VAL A 59 -4.23 4.93 -1.28
C VAL A 59 -3.25 5.79 -0.47
N PRO A 60 -3.05 5.52 0.83
CA PRO A 60 -2.07 6.26 1.62
C PRO A 60 -0.63 6.07 1.13
N LEU A 61 0.12 7.16 0.95
CA LEU A 61 1.53 7.13 0.54
C LEU A 61 2.40 6.30 1.49
N LEU A 62 2.17 6.41 2.80
CA LEU A 62 2.91 5.64 3.81
C LEU A 62 2.76 4.12 3.57
N GLY A 63 1.58 3.64 3.16
CA GLY A 63 1.37 2.24 2.84
C GLY A 63 2.22 1.75 1.68
N LEU A 64 2.41 2.58 0.65
CA LEU A 64 3.30 2.25 -0.47
C LEU A 64 4.78 2.28 -0.06
N MET A 65 5.19 3.26 0.75
CA MET A 65 6.56 3.35 1.27
C MET A 65 6.93 2.13 2.11
N VAL A 66 5.99 1.66 2.96
CA VAL A 66 6.15 0.42 3.71
C VAL A 66 6.20 -0.79 2.79
N ALA A 67 5.29 -0.88 1.82
CA ALA A 67 5.28 -1.99 0.87
C ALA A 67 6.60 -2.12 0.10
N VAL A 68 7.23 -1.00 -0.30
CA VAL A 68 8.52 -1.05 -0.99
C VAL A 68 9.73 -1.05 -0.04
N GLY A 69 9.53 -1.09 1.28
CA GLY A 69 10.61 -1.14 2.28
C GLY A 69 11.41 0.16 2.43
N LEU A 70 10.86 1.29 1.99
CA LEU A 70 11.44 2.62 2.23
C LEU A 70 11.16 3.15 3.65
N LEU A 71 10.20 2.54 4.34
CA LEU A 71 9.79 2.87 5.69
C LEU A 71 9.38 1.58 6.40
N SER A 72 9.81 1.36 7.63
CA SER A 72 9.27 0.28 8.45
C SER A 72 7.89 0.63 9.01
N PHE A 73 7.15 -0.39 9.43
CA PHE A 73 5.87 -0.19 10.13
C PHE A 73 6.01 0.61 11.44
N GLU A 74 7.14 0.44 12.13
CA GLU A 74 7.47 1.16 13.37
C GLU A 74 7.75 2.64 13.09
N GLU A 75 8.59 2.94 12.09
CA GLU A 75 8.91 4.32 11.69
C GLU A 75 7.71 5.07 11.12
N ALA A 76 6.75 4.37 10.51
CA ALA A 76 5.48 4.95 10.08
C ALA A 76 4.58 5.43 11.23
N GLY A 77 4.97 5.17 12.50
CA GLY A 77 4.23 5.59 13.68
C GLY A 77 3.04 4.70 14.04
N SER A 78 3.11 3.41 13.68
CA SER A 78 1.98 2.48 13.52
C SER A 78 1.05 2.90 12.38
N PRO A 79 0.86 2.12 11.29
CA PRO A 79 -0.49 2.08 10.73
C PRO A 79 -1.42 1.66 11.88
N PRO A 80 -2.69 2.11 11.92
CA PRO A 80 -3.61 1.48 12.86
C PRO A 80 -3.48 -0.02 12.65
N SER A 81 -3.06 -0.75 13.70
CA SER A 81 -3.21 -2.20 13.72
C SER A 81 -4.63 -2.41 13.21
N PRO A 82 -4.85 -3.21 12.13
CA PRO A 82 -6.20 -3.40 11.62
C PRO A 82 -7.01 -3.77 12.84
N VAL A 83 -7.95 -2.91 13.26
CA VAL A 83 -8.62 -3.13 14.54
C VAL A 83 -9.42 -4.38 14.33
N LEU A 84 -8.92 -5.47 14.90
CA LEU A 84 -9.48 -6.78 14.69
C LEU A 84 -10.75 -6.86 15.52
N PRO A 85 -11.73 -7.67 15.13
CA PRO A 85 -12.90 -7.88 15.96
C PRO A 85 -12.53 -8.27 17.40
N GLU A 86 -11.42 -8.98 17.62
CA GLU A 86 -10.90 -9.32 18.96
C GLU A 86 -10.37 -8.14 19.79
N ASP A 87 -10.12 -6.97 19.19
CA ASP A 87 -9.71 -5.76 19.90
C ASP A 87 -10.91 -5.02 20.54
N PHE A 88 -12.14 -5.48 20.26
CA PHE A 88 -13.37 -4.94 20.82
C PHE A 88 -14.02 -5.94 21.76
N THR A 89 -14.67 -5.42 22.80
CA THR A 89 -15.66 -6.21 23.54
C THR A 89 -16.88 -6.49 22.66
N ASP A 90 -17.60 -7.57 22.94
CA ASP A 90 -18.86 -7.90 22.28
C ASP A 90 -19.84 -6.73 22.32
N GLU A 91 -19.90 -6.00 23.44
CA GLU A 91 -20.77 -4.83 23.62
C GLU A 91 -20.42 -3.69 22.66
N GLN A 92 -19.12 -3.40 22.49
CA GLN A 92 -18.64 -2.37 21.56
C GLN A 92 -18.94 -2.76 20.11
N LEU A 93 -18.73 -4.03 19.75
CA LEU A 93 -18.98 -4.51 18.40
C LEU A 93 -20.48 -4.49 18.06
N ILE A 94 -21.33 -4.92 18.99
CA ILE A 94 -22.79 -4.86 18.86
C ILE A 94 -23.27 -3.41 18.71
N ALA A 95 -22.72 -2.47 19.48
CA ALA A 95 -23.08 -1.06 19.37
C ALA A 95 -22.74 -0.49 17.99
N GLU A 96 -21.57 -0.81 17.45
CA GLU A 96 -21.15 -0.33 16.13
C GLU A 96 -21.97 -0.95 14.99
N LEU A 97 -22.29 -2.24 15.06
CA LEU A 97 -23.16 -2.90 14.08
C LEU A 97 -24.56 -2.29 14.09
N ARG A 98 -25.14 -2.03 15.27
CA ARG A 98 -26.44 -1.32 15.40
C ARG A 98 -26.38 0.07 14.79
N ARG A 99 -25.30 0.82 15.03
CA ARG A 99 -25.10 2.17 14.47
C ARG A 99 -25.07 2.15 12.93
N ARG A 100 -24.38 1.19 12.33
CA ARG A 100 -24.25 1.09 10.86
C ARG A 100 -25.52 0.57 10.19
N LEU A 101 -26.14 -0.46 10.77
CA LEU A 101 -27.33 -1.10 10.21
C LEU A 101 -28.60 -0.29 10.47
N GLY A 102 -28.65 0.53 11.52
CA GLY A 102 -29.74 1.47 11.77
C GLY A 102 -29.62 2.81 11.03
N ALA A 103 -28.50 3.03 10.32
CA ALA A 103 -28.28 4.18 9.45
C ALA A 103 -28.49 3.86 7.95
N LEU A 104 -29.01 2.66 7.66
CA LEU A 104 -29.47 2.18 6.35
C LEU A 104 -31.00 2.08 6.35
#